data_AF-A0A838GW63-F1
#
_entry.id   AF-A0A838GW63-F1
#
_cell.length_a   1.000
_cell.length_b   1.000
_cell.length_c   1.000
_cell.angle_alpha   90.00
_cell.angle_beta   90.00
_cell.angle_gamma   90.00
#
_symmetry.space_group_name_H-M   'P 1'
#
loop_
_entity.id
_entity.type
_entity.pdbx_description
1 polymer ?
#
loop_
_entity_poly.entity_id
_entity_poly.type
_entity_poly.pdbx_seq_one_letter_code
_entity_poly.pdbx_strand_id
1 'polypeptide(L)'
;MTGAQKVDLFGVGVTVTDYADATERIIAAAKDRRSYAVSALATHGLTEAVRDPGFRQAVSSIDLVTPDGQPVRWAMNALHGAGLGERVYGPDLTGHVCRRAAEEGVGVYLFGSTPQTCERFAAELRRRYPGIRIDGVQPDRFREATPGEDAADVARINASGAGVV
;
A
#
# COMPACT_ATOMS: atom_id res chain seq x y z
N MET A 1 20.32 -3.51 -7.02
CA MET A 1 19.10 -2.70 -6.89
C MET A 1 18.65 -2.25 -8.27
N THR A 2 17.92 -3.10 -8.98
CA THR A 2 17.21 -2.70 -10.20
C THR A 2 15.99 -1.89 -9.76
N GLY A 3 16.01 -0.59 -10.03
CA GLY A 3 14.84 0.26 -9.78
C GLY A 3 13.61 -0.35 -10.45
N ALA A 4 12.47 -0.35 -9.74
CA ALA A 4 11.24 -0.90 -10.29
C ALA A 4 10.90 -0.14 -11.58
N GLN A 5 10.74 -0.85 -12.70
CA GLN A 5 10.40 -0.20 -13.96
C GLN A 5 8.97 0.33 -13.87
N LYS A 6 8.84 1.66 -13.83
CA LYS A 6 7.54 2.33 -14.00
C LYS A 6 7.33 2.61 -15.48
N VAL A 7 6.12 2.34 -15.96
CA VAL A 7 5.64 2.71 -17.29
C VAL A 7 4.58 3.79 -17.17
N ASP A 8 4.58 4.72 -18.11
CA ASP A 8 3.63 5.83 -18.09
C ASP A 8 2.25 5.39 -18.58
N LEU A 9 1.25 5.45 -17.71
CA LEU A 9 -0.15 5.36 -18.09
C LEU A 9 -0.80 6.73 -17.93
N PHE A 10 -0.92 7.45 -19.04
CA PHE A 10 -1.60 8.75 -19.12
C PHE A 10 -1.02 9.81 -18.17
N GLY A 11 0.30 9.84 -18.02
CA GLY A 11 1.00 10.74 -17.10
C GLY A 11 1.15 10.21 -15.67
N VAL A 12 0.82 8.94 -15.42
CA VAL A 12 1.02 8.27 -14.13
C VAL A 12 2.00 7.11 -14.28
N GLY A 13 3.09 7.12 -13.51
CA GLY A 13 4.05 6.03 -13.49
C GLY A 13 3.53 4.82 -12.71
N VAL A 14 3.09 3.78 -13.41
CA VAL A 14 2.64 2.50 -12.83
C VAL A 14 3.75 1.47 -12.91
N THR A 15 4.01 0.77 -11.82
CA THR A 15 5.11 -0.18 -11.70
C THR A 15 4.75 -1.51 -12.36
N VAL A 16 5.64 -2.02 -13.22
CA VAL A 16 5.54 -3.39 -13.72
C VAL A 16 5.93 -4.34 -12.59
N THR A 17 4.94 -4.90 -11.89
CA THR A 17 5.12 -5.73 -10.69
C THR A 17 4.01 -6.77 -10.57
N ASP A 18 4.26 -7.80 -9.76
CA ASP A 18 3.30 -8.81 -9.34
C ASP A 18 3.21 -8.86 -7.80
N TYR A 19 2.43 -9.77 -7.24
CA TYR A 19 2.30 -9.88 -5.79
C TYR A 19 3.60 -10.23 -5.07
N ALA A 20 4.48 -11.04 -5.68
CA ALA A 20 5.72 -11.46 -5.06
C ALA A 20 6.73 -10.29 -5.04
N ASP A 21 6.94 -9.63 -6.18
CA ASP A 21 7.83 -8.47 -6.30
C ASP A 21 7.34 -7.30 -5.43
N ALA A 22 6.02 -6.99 -5.45
CA ALA A 22 5.46 -5.93 -4.61
C ALA A 22 5.64 -6.24 -3.12
N THR A 23 5.36 -7.47 -2.70
CA THR A 23 5.50 -7.87 -1.29
C THR A 23 6.96 -7.80 -0.83
N GLU A 24 7.90 -8.31 -1.64
CA GLU A 24 9.33 -8.25 -1.34
C GLU A 24 9.79 -6.81 -1.13
N ARG A 25 9.44 -5.89 -2.04
CA ARG A 25 9.81 -4.47 -1.93
C ARG A 25 9.26 -3.82 -0.66
N ILE A 26 8.01 -4.12 -0.31
CA ILE A 26 7.34 -3.57 0.88
C ILE A 26 8.03 -4.08 2.15
N ILE A 27 8.25 -5.40 2.24
CA ILE A 27 8.86 -6.02 3.43
C ILE A 27 10.34 -5.62 3.57
N ALA A 28 11.09 -5.54 2.47
CA ALA A 28 12.45 -5.02 2.48
C ALA A 28 12.49 -3.58 3.01
N ALA A 29 11.63 -2.69 2.49
CA ALA A 29 11.56 -1.31 2.98
C ALA A 29 11.18 -1.22 4.47
N ALA A 30 10.23 -2.06 4.91
CA ALA A 30 9.81 -2.15 6.31
C ALA A 30 10.97 -2.54 7.23
N LYS A 31 11.75 -3.56 6.84
CA LYS A 31 12.92 -4.04 7.59
C LYS A 31 14.07 -3.03 7.61
N ASP A 32 14.27 -2.33 6.49
CA ASP A 32 15.25 -1.26 6.36
C ASP A 32 14.81 0.04 7.06
N ARG A 33 13.60 0.09 7.61
CA ARG A 33 12.98 1.28 8.20
C ARG A 33 13.00 2.50 7.27
N ARG A 34 12.79 2.25 5.98
CA ARG A 34 12.78 3.28 4.94
C ARG A 34 11.34 3.62 4.56
N SER A 35 11.02 4.91 4.55
CA SER A 35 9.72 5.37 4.04
C SER A 35 9.51 4.85 2.61
N TYR A 36 8.37 4.21 2.39
CA TYR A 36 8.03 3.58 1.12
C TYR A 36 6.51 3.60 0.91
N ALA A 37 6.03 4.54 0.11
CA ALA A 37 4.62 4.70 -0.18
C ALA A 37 4.16 3.69 -1.23
N VAL A 38 3.01 3.06 -0.99
CA VAL A 38 2.41 2.06 -1.88
C VAL A 38 0.98 2.47 -2.20
N SER A 39 0.59 2.35 -3.46
CA SER A 39 -0.80 2.54 -3.87
C SER A 39 -1.21 1.49 -4.89
N ALA A 40 -2.31 0.81 -4.59
CA ALA A 40 -3.04 -0.01 -5.56
C ALA A 40 -4.00 0.90 -6.34
N LEU A 41 -3.51 1.49 -7.42
CA LEU A 41 -4.23 2.53 -8.15
C LEU A 41 -5.11 1.91 -9.24
N ALA A 42 -6.40 1.74 -8.95
CA ALA A 42 -7.38 1.28 -9.92
C ALA A 42 -7.71 2.34 -10.99
N THR A 43 -8.47 1.95 -12.01
CA THR A 43 -8.87 2.80 -13.15
C THR A 43 -9.46 4.15 -12.74
N HIS A 44 -10.22 4.20 -11.64
CA HIS A 44 -10.76 5.46 -11.12
C HIS A 44 -9.64 6.43 -10.74
N GLY A 45 -8.64 5.98 -9.97
CA GLY A 45 -7.50 6.82 -9.59
C GLY A 45 -6.67 7.28 -10.79
N LEU A 46 -6.47 6.44 -11.80
CA LEU A 46 -5.83 6.88 -13.06
C LEU A 46 -6.64 7.98 -13.75
N THR A 47 -7.96 7.84 -13.80
CA THR A 47 -8.84 8.83 -14.44
C THR A 47 -8.83 10.16 -13.69
N GLU A 48 -8.83 10.13 -12.36
CA GLU A 48 -8.71 11.33 -11.53
C GLU A 48 -7.34 12.00 -11.72
N ALA A 49 -6.25 11.23 -11.78
CA ALA A 49 -4.91 11.78 -12.01
C ALA A 49 -4.79 12.46 -13.38
N VAL A 50 -5.50 11.98 -14.40
CA VAL A 50 -5.57 12.66 -15.70
C VAL A 50 -6.30 14.00 -15.60
N ARG A 51 -7.31 14.12 -14.74
CA ARG A 51 -8.17 15.30 -14.60
C ARG A 51 -7.61 16.36 -13.65
N ASP A 52 -6.93 15.93 -12.59
CA ASP A 52 -6.41 16.80 -11.54
C ASP A 52 -4.87 16.74 -11.50
N PRO A 53 -4.18 17.81 -11.94
CA PRO A 53 -2.72 17.90 -11.87
C PRO A 53 -2.15 17.78 -10.45
N GLY A 54 -2.85 18.29 -9.43
CA GLY A 54 -2.43 18.21 -8.04
C GLY A 54 -2.47 16.77 -7.53
N PHE A 55 -3.55 16.05 -7.84
CA PHE A 55 -3.64 14.62 -7.55
C PHE A 55 -2.59 13.81 -8.30
N ARG A 56 -2.34 14.11 -9.59
CA ARG A 56 -1.27 13.46 -10.37
C ARG A 56 0.10 13.64 -9.73
N GLN A 57 0.40 14.85 -9.25
CA GLN A 57 1.66 15.15 -8.57
C GLN A 57 1.79 14.33 -7.28
N ALA A 58 0.72 14.21 -6.50
CA ALA A 58 0.70 13.38 -5.30
C ALA A 58 0.91 11.88 -5.63
N VAL A 59 0.28 11.36 -6.68
CA VAL A 59 0.50 9.96 -7.11
C VAL A 59 1.94 9.75 -7.62
N SER A 60 2.53 10.75 -8.26
CA SER A 60 3.87 10.67 -8.83
C SER A 60 4.98 10.56 -7.77
N SER A 61 4.72 10.99 -6.53
CA SER A 61 5.65 10.84 -5.42
C SER A 61 5.59 9.46 -4.73
N ILE A 62 4.63 8.60 -5.11
CA ILE A 62 4.47 7.27 -4.52
C ILE A 62 5.55 6.32 -5.05
N ASP A 63 6.25 5.63 -4.17
CA ASP A 63 7.34 4.74 -4.55
C ASP A 63 6.87 3.55 -5.40
N LEU A 64 5.79 2.89 -4.98
CA LEU A 64 5.21 1.72 -5.63
C LEU A 64 3.73 1.93 -5.97
N VAL A 65 3.45 2.22 -7.24
CA VAL A 65 2.08 2.18 -7.77
C VAL A 65 1.88 0.83 -8.44
N THR A 66 1.03 -0.03 -7.89
CA THR A 66 0.78 -1.38 -8.42
C THR A 66 -0.30 -1.37 -9.51
N PRO A 67 -0.30 -2.33 -10.44
CA PRO A 67 -1.31 -2.41 -11.49
C PRO A 67 -2.63 -2.98 -10.94
N ASP A 68 -3.43 -2.14 -10.26
CA ASP A 68 -4.74 -2.55 -9.75
C ASP A 68 -5.84 -2.42 -10.83
N GLY A 69 -6.68 -3.45 -10.95
CA GLY A 69 -7.72 -3.54 -11.97
C GLY A 69 -7.27 -4.19 -13.29
N GLN A 70 -8.16 -4.97 -13.90
CA GLN A 70 -7.89 -5.57 -15.22
C GLN A 70 -7.64 -4.53 -16.33
N PRO A 71 -8.36 -3.39 -16.40
CA PRO A 71 -8.11 -2.40 -17.43
C PRO A 71 -6.70 -1.80 -17.38
N VAL A 72 -6.15 -1.60 -16.17
CA VAL A 72 -4.79 -1.08 -15.97
C VAL A 72 -3.76 -2.07 -16.49
N ARG A 73 -3.88 -3.34 -16.07
CA ARG A 73 -3.04 -4.43 -16.59
C ARG A 73 -3.09 -4.52 -18.11
N TRP A 74 -4.28 -4.49 -18.70
CA TRP A 74 -4.45 -4.57 -20.15
C TRP A 74 -3.79 -3.39 -20.86
N ALA A 75 -3.96 -2.17 -20.35
CA ALA A 75 -3.32 -0.98 -20.91
C ALA A 75 -1.78 -1.07 -20.84
N MET A 76 -1.22 -1.51 -19.70
CA MET A 76 0.23 -1.71 -19.56
C MET A 76 0.77 -2.74 -20.56
N ASN A 77 0.04 -3.85 -20.74
CA ASN A 77 0.44 -4.87 -21.70
C ASN A 77 0.33 -4.37 -23.15
N ALA A 78 -0.77 -3.70 -23.50
CA ALA A 78 -1.03 -3.24 -24.87
C ALA A 78 -0.11 -2.07 -25.29
N LEU A 79 0.15 -1.12 -24.39
CA LEU A 79 0.89 0.10 -24.72
C LEU A 79 2.40 -0.02 -24.49
N HIS A 80 2.83 -0.87 -23.54
CA HIS A 80 4.23 -0.97 -23.14
C HIS A 80 4.80 -2.39 -23.21
N GLY A 81 4.01 -3.39 -23.61
CA GLY A 81 4.47 -4.78 -23.65
C GLY A 81 4.88 -5.30 -22.27
N ALA A 82 4.24 -4.83 -21.20
CA ALA A 82 4.65 -5.10 -19.81
C ALA A 82 4.62 -6.59 -19.40
N GLY A 83 3.98 -7.47 -20.19
CA GLY A 83 4.00 -8.91 -19.96
C GLY A 83 3.31 -9.38 -18.68
N LEU A 84 2.44 -8.56 -18.08
CA LEU A 84 1.78 -8.86 -16.82
C LEU A 84 0.77 -10.01 -16.96
N GLY A 85 1.01 -11.08 -16.18
CA GLY A 85 0.14 -12.25 -16.08
C GLY A 85 -1.13 -12.03 -15.25
N GLU A 86 -1.10 -11.09 -14.31
CA GLU A 86 -2.23 -10.73 -13.46
C GLU A 86 -2.19 -9.25 -13.06
N ARG A 87 -3.31 -8.73 -12.54
CA ARG A 87 -3.37 -7.46 -11.82
C ARG A 87 -2.87 -7.65 -10.38
N VAL A 88 -2.50 -6.58 -9.71
CA VAL A 88 -2.18 -6.59 -8.28
C VAL A 88 -3.28 -5.84 -7.52
N TYR A 89 -4.29 -6.59 -7.07
CA TYR A 89 -5.45 -6.06 -6.35
C TYR A 89 -5.09 -5.75 -4.90
N GLY A 90 -5.41 -4.54 -4.43
CA GLY A 90 -5.02 -4.04 -3.10
C GLY A 90 -5.33 -4.99 -1.94
N PRO A 91 -6.57 -5.46 -1.75
CA PRO A 91 -6.92 -6.39 -0.67
C PRO A 91 -6.16 -7.73 -0.71
N ASP A 92 -5.88 -8.26 -1.89
CA ASP A 92 -5.09 -9.47 -2.03
C ASP A 92 -3.62 -9.18 -1.66
N LEU A 93 -3.07 -8.05 -2.12
CA LEU A 93 -1.74 -7.59 -1.78
C LEU A 93 -1.59 -7.40 -0.26
N THR A 94 -2.57 -6.79 0.42
CA THR A 94 -2.59 -6.72 1.89
C THR A 94 -2.46 -8.10 2.51
N GLY A 95 -3.16 -9.10 1.97
CA GLY A 95 -3.03 -10.49 2.42
C GLY A 95 -1.63 -11.08 2.22
N HIS A 96 -1.00 -10.84 1.07
CA HIS A 96 0.38 -11.27 0.79
C HIS A 96 1.38 -10.60 1.74
N VAL A 97 1.27 -9.29 1.95
CA VAL A 97 2.14 -8.52 2.85
C VAL A 97 1.96 -8.97 4.30
N CYS A 98 0.72 -9.10 4.79
CA CYS A 98 0.47 -9.55 6.17
C CYS A 98 1.01 -10.96 6.45
N ARG A 99 0.90 -11.87 5.47
CA ARG A 99 1.48 -13.22 5.58
C ARG A 99 2.99 -13.17 5.69
N ARG A 100 3.67 -12.45 4.79
CA ARG A 100 5.13 -12.31 4.83
C ARG A 100 5.59 -11.59 6.09
N ALA A 101 4.86 -10.57 6.53
CA ALA A 101 5.12 -9.86 7.78
C ALA A 101 5.05 -10.79 9.00
N ALA A 102 4.07 -11.70 9.06
CA ALA A 102 3.98 -12.70 10.12
C ALA A 102 5.17 -13.67 10.12
N GLU A 103 5.60 -14.13 8.94
CA GLU A 103 6.73 -15.04 8.78
C GLU A 103 8.08 -14.39 9.11
N GLU A 104 8.22 -13.09 8.87
CA GLU A 104 9.47 -12.33 9.08
C GLU A 104 9.49 -11.49 10.36
N GLY A 105 8.43 -11.53 11.16
CA GLY A 105 8.31 -10.78 12.41
C GLY A 105 8.20 -9.25 12.22
N VAL A 106 7.75 -8.79 11.05
CA VAL A 106 7.50 -7.37 10.77
C VAL A 106 6.17 -6.95 11.40
N GLY A 107 6.21 -5.86 12.16
CA GLY A 107 5.04 -5.27 12.80
C GLY A 107 4.10 -4.56 11.84
N VAL A 108 2.80 -4.74 12.01
CA VAL A 108 1.74 -4.04 11.26
C VAL A 108 0.97 -3.12 12.20
N TYR A 109 0.77 -1.87 11.77
CA TYR A 109 -0.12 -0.91 12.40
C TYR A 109 -1.41 -0.82 11.59
N LEU A 110 -2.57 -0.75 12.22
CA LEU A 110 -3.84 -0.58 11.53
C LEU A 110 -4.37 0.84 11.78
N PHE A 111 -4.41 1.68 10.76
CA PHE A 111 -4.92 3.05 10.87
C PHE A 111 -6.13 3.27 9.95
N GLY A 112 -7.20 3.87 10.48
CA GLY A 112 -8.39 4.26 9.72
C GLY A 112 -9.67 3.56 10.17
N SER A 113 -10.77 3.73 9.44
CA SER A 113 -12.06 3.07 9.71
C SER A 113 -12.65 3.27 11.12
N THR A 114 -13.68 2.50 11.48
CA THR A 114 -14.33 2.55 12.81
C THR A 114 -13.65 1.62 13.82
N PRO A 115 -13.78 1.86 15.14
CA PRO A 115 -13.26 0.97 16.17
C PRO A 115 -13.64 -0.50 15.95
N GLN A 116 -14.92 -0.76 15.67
CA GLN A 116 -15.44 -2.11 15.45
C GLN A 116 -14.83 -2.77 14.20
N THR A 117 -14.55 -1.99 13.16
CA THR A 117 -13.94 -2.52 11.94
C THR A 117 -12.47 -2.87 12.17
N CYS A 118 -11.73 -1.99 12.84
CA CYS A 118 -10.34 -2.24 13.21
C CYS A 118 -10.18 -3.46 14.11
N GLU A 119 -11.03 -3.60 15.13
CA GLU A 119 -11.03 -4.75 16.04
C GLU A 119 -11.27 -6.06 15.29
N ARG A 120 -12.31 -6.08 14.43
CA ARG A 120 -12.62 -7.25 13.61
C ARG A 120 -11.49 -7.57 12.63
N PHE A 121 -10.88 -6.56 12.02
CA PHE A 121 -9.79 -6.76 11.08
C PHE A 121 -8.55 -7.31 11.77
N ALA A 122 -8.16 -6.73 12.92
CA ALA A 122 -7.05 -7.24 13.72
C ALA A 122 -7.27 -8.70 14.17
N ALA A 123 -8.49 -9.04 14.60
CA ALA A 123 -8.85 -10.40 14.97
C ALA A 123 -8.75 -11.37 13.78
N GLU A 124 -9.25 -10.97 12.61
CA GLU A 124 -9.19 -11.80 11.41
C GLU A 124 -7.77 -11.99 10.89
N LEU A 125 -6.92 -10.95 10.94
CA LEU A 125 -5.50 -11.06 10.58
C LEU A 125 -4.77 -12.04 11.50
N ARG A 126 -4.98 -11.96 12.82
CA ARG A 126 -4.40 -12.91 13.78
C ARG A 126 -4.87 -14.34 13.56
N ARG A 127 -6.14 -14.51 13.14
CA ARG A 127 -6.70 -15.82 12.82
C ARG A 127 -6.12 -16.41 11.53
N ARG A 128 -5.95 -15.59 10.48
CA ARG A 128 -5.43 -16.02 9.17
C ARG A 128 -3.92 -16.23 9.15
N TYR A 129 -3.18 -15.42 9.89
CA TYR A 129 -1.72 -15.38 9.88
C TYR A 129 -1.18 -15.55 11.31
N PRO A 130 -1.08 -16.80 11.80
CA PRO A 130 -0.47 -17.07 13.11
C PRO A 130 0.92 -16.46 13.19
N GLY A 131 1.20 -15.73 14.28
CA GLY A 131 2.47 -15.03 14.48
C GLY A 131 2.50 -13.58 13.97
N ILE A 132 1.43 -13.10 13.31
CA ILE A 132 1.37 -11.69 12.90
C ILE A 132 1.43 -10.77 14.11
N ARG A 133 2.30 -9.77 14.03
CA ARG A 133 2.41 -8.70 15.02
C ARG A 133 1.53 -7.53 14.60
N ILE A 134 0.48 -7.29 15.37
CA ILE A 134 -0.30 -6.06 15.26
C ILE A 134 0.20 -5.12 16.35
N ASP A 135 1.12 -4.23 15.98
CA ASP A 135 1.86 -3.35 16.89
C ASP A 135 1.10 -2.05 17.23
N GLY A 136 0.00 -1.79 16.52
CA GLY A 136 -0.94 -0.74 16.91
C GLY A 136 -2.23 -0.78 16.10
N VAL A 137 -3.26 -0.17 16.66
CA VAL A 137 -4.58 -0.04 16.05
C VAL A 137 -5.12 1.33 16.40
N GLN A 138 -5.52 2.09 15.38
CA GLN A 138 -6.03 3.44 15.53
C GLN A 138 -7.21 3.69 14.57
N PRO A 139 -8.43 3.75 15.11
CA PRO A 139 -9.60 4.15 14.33
C PRO A 139 -9.50 5.59 13.82
N ASP A 140 -10.18 5.86 12.70
CA ASP A 140 -10.30 7.20 12.13
C ASP A 140 -11.24 8.08 12.98
N ARG A 141 -10.99 9.39 12.93
CA ARG A 141 -11.85 10.44 13.49
C ARG A 141 -13.00 10.81 12.56
N PHE A 142 -12.95 10.43 11.28
CA PHE A 142 -13.93 10.81 10.25
C PHE A 142 -14.10 12.33 10.10
N ARG A 143 -13.00 13.04 10.30
CA ARG A 143 -12.84 14.48 10.07
C ARG A 143 -11.36 14.78 9.87
N GLU A 144 -11.06 15.96 9.35
CA GLU A 144 -9.67 16.41 9.29
C GLU A 144 -9.05 16.47 10.69
N ALA A 145 -7.80 15.99 10.76
CA ALA A 145 -6.99 16.12 11.96
C ALA A 145 -6.52 17.56 12.09
N THR A 146 -6.52 18.08 13.32
CA THR A 146 -5.77 19.30 13.61
C THR A 146 -4.26 19.02 13.47
N PRO A 147 -3.41 20.05 13.25
CA PRO A 147 -1.97 19.83 13.16
C PRO A 147 -1.36 19.12 14.39
N GLY A 148 -1.90 19.36 15.58
CA GLY A 148 -1.47 18.66 16.80
C GLY A 148 -1.90 17.20 16.86
N GLU A 149 -3.08 16.87 16.32
CA GLU A 149 -3.54 15.48 16.21
C GLU A 149 -2.73 14.71 15.16
N ASP A 150 -2.44 15.31 14.01
CA ASP A 150 -1.61 14.71 12.96
C ASP A 150 -0.21 14.38 13.48
N ALA A 151 0.45 15.35 14.13
CA ALA A 151 1.75 15.13 14.76
C ALA A 151 1.72 14.03 15.84
N ALA A 152 0.63 13.96 16.63
CA ALA A 152 0.45 12.93 17.64
C ALA A 152 0.23 11.54 17.04
N ASP A 153 -0.48 11.45 15.91
CA ASP A 153 -0.71 10.20 15.19
C ASP A 153 0.59 9.66 14.61
N VAL A 154 1.38 10.52 13.94
CA VAL A 154 2.71 10.17 13.44
C VAL A 154 3.63 9.71 14.57
N ALA A 155 3.64 10.41 15.71
CA ALA A 155 4.44 10.01 16.87
C ALA A 155 4.03 8.65 17.42
N ARG A 156 2.73 8.37 17.49
CA ARG A 156 2.18 7.10 17.99
C ARG A 156 2.52 5.93 17.05
N ILE A 157 2.37 6.12 15.75
CA ILE A 157 2.75 5.14 14.73
C ILE A 157 4.25 4.84 14.83
N ASN A 158 5.11 5.87 14.88
CA ASN A 158 6.56 5.69 14.99
C ASN A 158 6.97 4.96 16.29
N ALA A 159 6.33 5.28 17.42
CA ALA A 159 6.61 4.66 18.71
C ALA A 159 6.15 3.20 18.80
N SER A 160 5.19 2.77 17.96
CA SER A 160 4.72 1.37 17.92
C SER A 160 5.79 0.38 17.47
N GLY A 161 6.78 0.84 16.70
CA GLY A 161 7.79 -0.02 16.09
C GLY A 161 7.29 -0.81 14.87
N ALA A 162 6.05 -0.56 14.40
CA ALA A 162 5.53 -1.16 13.19
C ALA A 162 6.42 -0.84 11.97
N GLY A 163 6.58 -1.82 11.09
CA GLY A 163 7.26 -1.66 9.81
C GLY A 163 6.31 -1.37 8.65
N VAL A 164 5.02 -1.67 8.82
CA VAL A 164 3.95 -1.44 7.83
C VAL A 164 2.76 -0.77 8.52
N VAL A 165 2.10 0.17 7.85
CA VAL A 165 0.89 0.88 8.29
C VAL A 165 -0.18 0.75 7.22
#